data_AF-A0A7C2AT44-F1
#
_entry.id   AF-A0A7C2AT44-F1
#
_cell.length_a   1.000
_cell.length_b   1.000
_cell.length_c   1.000
_cell.angle_alpha   90.00
_cell.angle_beta   90.00
_cell.angle_gamma   90.00
#
_symmetry.space_group_name_H-M   'P 1'
#
loop_
_entity.id
_entity.type
_entity.pdbx_description
1 polymer ?
#
loop_
_entity_poly.entity_id
_entity_poly.type
_entity_poly.pdbx_seq_one_letter_code
_entity_poly.pdbx_strand_id
1 'polypeptide(L)' 'MSDGNIVHVVGTGTIGEPLIGLLCDIRGELGIDEITFYKHSPNLLDRPKVKGLLNRGAVLTT' A
#
# COMPACT_ATOMS: atom_id res chain seq x y z
N MET A 1 -0.93 -6.01 -24.45
CA MET A 1 -0.43 -5.92 -23.07
C MET A 1 -1.62 -5.48 -22.27
N SER A 2 -2.19 -6.37 -21.45
CA SER A 2 -3.18 -5.93 -20.46
C SER A 2 -2.42 -5.05 -19.48
N ASP A 3 -2.82 -3.79 -19.35
CA ASP A 3 -2.33 -2.95 -18.26
C ASP A 3 -2.63 -3.70 -16.96
N GLY A 4 -1.61 -3.92 -16.13
CA GLY A 4 -1.76 -4.68 -14.88
C GLY A 4 -2.84 -4.04 -14.00
N ASN A 5 -3.57 -4.85 -13.23
CA ASN A 5 -4.53 -4.37 -12.26
C ASN A 5 -3.80 -3.80 -11.06
N ILE A 6 -3.53 -2.49 -11.10
CA ILE A 6 -2.76 -1.77 -10.09
C ILE A 6 -3.71 -0.94 -9.23
N VAL A 7 -3.60 -1.09 -7.91
CA VAL A 7 -4.32 -0.26 -6.95
C VAL A 7 -3.35 0.74 -6.32
N HIS A 8 -3.69 2.02 -6.43
CA HIS A 8 -2.94 3.10 -5.78
C HIS A 8 -3.73 3.70 -4.62
N VAL A 9 -3.17 3.65 -3.41
CA VAL A 9 -3.80 4.22 -2.21
C VAL A 9 -3.15 5.55 -1.83
N VAL A 10 -3.95 6.61 -1.84
CA VAL A 10 -3.52 7.96 -1.44
C VAL A 10 -3.83 8.17 0.04
N GLY A 11 -2.80 8.07 0.88
CA GLY A 11 -2.87 8.32 2.32
C GLY A 11 -2.72 7.07 3.18
N THR A 12 -1.98 7.21 4.28
CA THR A 12 -1.66 6.14 5.25
C THR A 12 -2.14 6.50 6.66
N GLY A 13 -3.35 7.07 6.74
CA GLY A 13 -4.00 7.41 8.02
C GLY A 13 -4.67 6.19 8.67
N THR A 14 -5.58 6.45 9.62
CA THR A 14 -6.28 5.42 10.40
C THR A 14 -6.94 4.33 9.55
N ILE A 15 -7.49 4.69 8.38
CA ILE A 15 -8.13 3.73 7.46
C ILE A 15 -7.16 3.25 6.37
N GLY A 16 -6.31 4.14 5.86
CA GLY A 16 -5.42 3.84 4.74
C GLY A 16 -4.43 2.71 5.08
N GLU A 17 -3.78 2.77 6.24
CA GLU A 17 -2.83 1.74 6.66
C GLU A 17 -3.45 0.33 6.75
N PRO A 18 -4.54 0.10 7.52
CA PRO A 18 -5.14 -1.22 7.59
C PRO A 18 -5.73 -1.67 6.25
N LEU A 19 -6.25 -0.76 5.44
CA LEU A 19 -6.75 -1.08 4.10
C LEU A 19 -5.63 -1.57 3.17
N ILE A 20 -4.48 -0.89 3.14
CA ILE A 20 -3.32 -1.32 2.34
C ILE A 20 -2.87 -2.72 2.80
N GLY A 21 -2.77 -2.93 4.11
CA GLY A 21 -2.42 -4.24 4.67
C GLY A 21 -3.41 -5.34 4.25
N LEU A 22 -4.71 -5.10 4.36
CA LEU A 22 -5.75 -6.03 3.93
C LEU A 22 -5.63 -6.34 2.44
N LEU A 23 -5.52 -5.29 1.60
CA LEU A 23 -5.38 -5.45 0.16
C LEU A 23 -4.15 -6.30 -0.19
N CYS A 24 -3.02 -6.10 0.50
CA CYS A 24 -1.82 -6.94 0.31
C CYS A 24 -2.09 -8.41 0.64
N ASP A 25 -2.79 -8.67 1.73
CA ASP A 25 -3.08 -10.03 2.19
C ASP A 25 -4.00 -10.78 1.20
N ILE A 26 -4.97 -10.10 0.58
CA ILE A 26 -5.95 -10.71 -0.35
C ILE A 26 -5.73 -10.38 -1.83
N ARG A 27 -4.60 -9.78 -2.21
CA ARG A 27 -4.35 -9.29 -3.59
C ARG A 27 -4.54 -10.36 -4.66
N GLY A 28 -4.18 -11.62 -4.35
CA GLY A 28 -4.31 -12.75 -5.27
C GLY A 28 -5.76 -13.12 -5.54
N GLU A 29 -6.62 -13.07 -4.53
CA GLU A 29 -8.06 -13.33 -4.66
C GLU A 29 -8.77 -12.21 -5.43
N LEU A 30 -8.26 -10.97 -5.31
CA LEU A 30 -8.77 -9.80 -6.01
C LEU A 30 -8.22 -9.65 -7.44
N GLY A 31 -7.25 -10.47 -7.84
CA GLY A 31 -6.56 -10.33 -9.13
C GLY A 31 -5.82 -8.98 -9.25
N ILE A 32 -5.24 -8.49 -8.15
CA ILE A 32 -4.44 -7.26 -8.12
C ILE A 32 -2.97 -7.64 -8.30
N ASP A 33 -2.34 -7.06 -9.32
CA ASP A 33 -0.94 -7.30 -9.66
C ASP A 33 0.00 -6.52 -8.73
N GLU A 34 -0.36 -5.28 -8.41
CA GLU A 34 0.46 -4.39 -7.60
C GLU A 34 -0.38 -3.47 -6.72
N ILE A 35 0.11 -3.24 -5.50
CA ILE A 35 -0.46 -2.26 -4.58
C ILE A 35 0.61 -1.21 -4.30
N THR A 36 0.32 0.01 -4.70
CA THR A 36 1.16 1.17 -4.42
C THR A 36 0.48 2.08 -3.41
N PHE A 37 1.27 2.82 -2.63
CA PHE A 37 0.72 3.81 -1.71
C PHE A 37 1.55 5.08 -1.65
N TYR A 38 0.86 6.19 -1.45
CA TYR A 38 1.44 7.50 -1.24
C TYR A 38 1.16 7.99 0.18
N LYS A 39 2.15 8.64 0.78
CA LYS A 39 2.04 9.26 2.10
C LYS A 39 2.25 10.76 1.99
N HIS A 40 1.18 11.52 2.25
CA HIS A 40 1.17 12.97 2.07
C HIS A 40 2.22 13.74 2.90
N SER A 41 2.23 13.53 4.22
CA SER A 41 3.16 14.25 5.11
C SER A 41 4.22 13.29 5.64
N PRO A 42 5.52 13.44 5.32
CA PRO A 42 6.57 12.60 5.90
C PRO A 42 6.73 12.90 7.41
N ASN A 43 6.76 11.85 8.24
CA ASN A 43 7.00 11.95 9.68
C ASN A 43 7.85 10.76 10.11
N LEU A 44 8.90 11.01 10.91
CA LEU A 44 9.84 10.00 11.36
C LEU A 44 9.18 8.89 12.19
N LEU A 45 8.13 9.22 12.94
CA LEU A 45 7.36 8.26 13.73
C LEU A 45 6.59 7.25 12.88
N ASP A 46 6.35 7.55 11.60
CA ASP A 46 5.68 6.64 10.68
C ASP A 46 6.64 5.63 10.02
N ARG A 47 7.95 5.68 10.29
CA ARG A 47 8.92 4.72 9.72
C ARG A 47 8.55 3.25 9.98
N PRO A 48 8.13 2.83 11.20
CA PRO A 48 7.71 1.45 11.44
C PRO A 48 6.50 1.05 10.61
N LYS A 49 5.51 1.95 10.49
CA LYS A 49 4.32 1.77 9.66
C LYS A 49 4.67 1.57 8.18
N VAL A 50 5.47 2.47 7.62
CA VAL A 50 5.93 2.37 6.23
C VAL A 50 6.67 1.06 5.99
N LYS A 51 7.61 0.69 6.88
CA LYS A 51 8.31 -0.60 6.80
C LYS A 51 7.35 -1.79 6.88
N GLY A 52 6.33 -1.72 7.72
CA GLY A 52 5.29 -2.75 7.82
C GLY A 52 4.56 -2.97 6.50
N LEU A 53 4.15 -1.90 5.83
CA LEU A 53 3.49 -1.97 4.52
C LEU A 53 4.43 -2.49 3.43
N LEU A 54 5.68 -2.03 3.39
CA LEU A 54 6.69 -2.53 2.46
C LEU A 54 6.95 -4.04 2.64
N ASN A 55 7.05 -4.51 3.89
CA ASN A 55 7.24 -5.93 4.20
C ASN A 55 6.05 -6.81 3.78
N ARG A 56 4.83 -6.25 3.70
CA ARG A 56 3.63 -6.94 3.19
C ARG A 56 3.54 -6.92 1.66
N GLY A 57 4.48 -6.29 0.97
CA GLY A 57 4.54 -6.25 -0.49
C GLY A 57 3.84 -5.05 -1.12
N ALA A 58 3.48 -4.03 -0.34
CA ALA A 58 3.07 -2.73 -0.88
C ALA A 58 4.30 -1.93 -1.33
N VAL A 59 4.13 -1.06 -2.33
CA VAL A 59 5.19 -0.22 -2.88
C VAL A 59 4.95 1.24 -2.51
N LEU A 60 5.92 1.90 -1.88
CA LEU A 60 5.85 3.33 -1.61
C LEU A 60 6.16 4.11 -2.90
N THR A 61 5.27 5.03 -3.29
CA THR A 61 5.46 5.91 -4.46
C THR A 61 5.42 7.38 -4.05
N THR A 62 5.92 8.26 -4.93
CA THR A 62 5.99 9.71 -4.76
C THR A 62 4.77 10.44 -5.28
#